data_AF-A0A7W9KNN2-F1
#
_entry.id   AF-A0A7W9KNN2-F1
#
_cell.length_a   1.000
_cell.length_b   1.000
_cell.length_c   1.000
_cell.angle_alpha   90.00
_cell.angle_beta   90.00
_cell.angle_gamma   90.00
#
_symmetry.space_group_name_H-M   'P 1'
#
loop_
_entity.id
_entity.type
_entity.pdbx_description
1 polymer ?
#
loop_
_entity_poly.entity_id
_entity_poly.type
_entity_poly.pdbx_seq_one_letter_code
_entity_poly.pdbx_strand_id
1 'polypeptide(L)'
;MTEIQRLDPDAAVAELRASADSARGFLGLDPVTQNDALLTAELEALEAQLFSAGETLVGFAPNADQPRQAYVASTSADPEPLRALLEFLTTYQRCTTFVAMVPDGAVAAAGFTACGFEQVGVLPRHRWQNYDWQDVLVYVGRADSCRS
;
A
#
# COMPACT_ATOMS: atom_id res chain seq x y z
N MET A 1 -11.28 3.96 -16.90
CA MET A 1 -10.17 4.59 -16.17
C MET A 1 -10.71 4.88 -14.78
N THR A 2 -10.26 4.13 -13.78
CA THR A 2 -10.70 4.32 -12.40
C THR A 2 -10.09 5.60 -11.86
N GLU A 3 -10.93 6.49 -11.33
CA GLU A 3 -10.49 7.75 -10.73
C GLU A 3 -10.14 7.49 -9.26
N ILE A 4 -8.92 7.89 -8.88
CA ILE A 4 -8.46 7.88 -7.48
C ILE A 4 -8.51 9.29 -6.93
N GLN A 5 -9.09 9.46 -5.75
CA GLN A 5 -9.20 10.75 -5.07
C GLN A 5 -8.19 10.83 -3.93
N ARG A 6 -7.34 11.85 -3.94
CA ARG A 6 -6.39 12.09 -2.84
C ARG A 6 -7.15 12.45 -1.56
N LEU A 7 -6.77 11.81 -0.46
CA LEU A 7 -7.29 12.09 0.87
C LEU A 7 -6.40 13.12 1.58
N ASP A 8 -7.03 14.00 2.35
CA ASP A 8 -6.32 14.78 3.37
C ASP A 8 -5.98 13.88 4.58
N PRO A 9 -5.10 14.32 5.51
CA PRO A 9 -4.64 13.47 6.60
C PRO A 9 -5.77 12.93 7.50
N ASP A 10 -6.77 13.76 7.81
CA ASP A 10 -7.88 13.36 8.68
C ASP A 10 -8.77 12.31 7.99
N ALA A 11 -9.07 12.51 6.70
CA ALA A 11 -9.80 11.55 5.89
C ALA A 11 -9.02 10.26 5.68
N ALA A 12 -7.70 10.33 5.51
CA ALA A 12 -6.84 9.16 5.36
C ALA A 12 -6.87 8.27 6.61
N VAL A 13 -6.80 8.86 7.80
CA VAL A 13 -6.93 8.11 9.06
C VAL A 13 -8.33 7.52 9.21
N ALA A 14 -9.38 8.29 8.89
CA ALA A 14 -10.76 7.81 8.94
C ALA A 14 -10.99 6.60 8.00
N GLU A 15 -10.47 6.64 6.77
CA GLU A 15 -10.59 5.54 5.80
C GLU A 15 -9.77 4.31 6.21
N LEU A 16 -8.56 4.50 6.76
CA LEU A 16 -7.77 3.40 7.34
C LEU A 16 -8.52 2.71 8.48
N ARG A 17 -9.21 3.49 9.33
CA ARG A 17 -10.06 2.95 10.40
C ARG A 17 -11.25 2.18 9.86
N ALA A 18 -11.97 2.76 8.89
CA ALA A 18 -13.14 2.16 8.29
C ALA A 18 -12.81 0.84 7.58
N SER A 19 -11.62 0.76 6.98
CA SER A 19 -11.10 -0.43 6.30
C SER A 19 -10.74 -1.59 7.25
N ALA A 20 -10.60 -1.32 8.55
CA ALA A 20 -10.35 -2.29 9.62
C ALA A 20 -9.29 -3.35 9.26
N ASP A 21 -9.66 -4.63 9.25
CA ASP A 21 -8.73 -5.75 9.01
C ASP A 21 -8.14 -5.75 7.59
N SER A 22 -8.75 -5.08 6.61
CA SER A 22 -8.19 -4.99 5.24
C SER A 22 -7.04 -3.98 5.14
N ALA A 23 -6.98 -2.98 6.03
CA ALA A 23 -5.91 -1.98 6.08
C ALA A 23 -4.79 -2.35 7.07
N ARG A 24 -4.87 -3.53 7.68
CA ARG A 24 -3.81 -4.05 8.54
C ARG A 24 -2.56 -4.35 7.72
N GLY A 25 -1.46 -3.68 8.04
CA GLY A 25 -0.17 -3.79 7.37
C GLY A 25 -0.02 -2.81 6.21
N PHE A 26 -1.01 -1.94 6.01
CA PHE A 26 -1.00 -0.92 4.96
C PHE A 26 0.16 0.05 5.19
N LEU A 27 1.17 0.01 4.32
CA LEU A 27 2.44 0.74 4.47
C LEU A 27 3.13 0.47 5.82
N GLY A 28 2.95 -0.72 6.39
CA GLY A 28 3.50 -1.09 7.70
C GLY A 28 2.66 -0.64 8.91
N LEU A 29 1.54 0.04 8.69
CA LEU A 29 0.65 0.53 9.75
C LEU A 29 -0.34 -0.54 10.20
N ASP A 30 -0.88 -0.38 11.41
CA ASP A 30 -1.95 -1.21 11.95
C ASP A 30 -3.07 -0.32 12.53
N PRO A 31 -4.09 0.02 11.71
CA PRO A 31 -5.15 0.93 12.12
C PRO A 31 -6.15 0.31 13.10
N VAL A 32 -5.98 -0.95 13.52
CA VAL A 32 -6.80 -1.54 14.58
C VAL A 32 -6.15 -1.34 15.94
N THR A 33 -4.81 -1.37 16.01
CA THR A 33 -4.07 -1.28 17.28
C THR A 33 -3.49 0.10 17.56
N GLN A 34 -3.16 0.88 16.53
CA GLN A 34 -2.68 2.25 16.69
C GLN A 34 -3.84 3.21 16.96
N ASN A 35 -3.63 4.27 17.75
CA ASN A 35 -4.60 5.35 17.92
C ASN A 35 -4.48 6.37 16.76
N ASP A 36 -5.45 7.28 16.60
CA ASP A 36 -5.48 8.19 15.44
C ASP A 36 -4.26 9.12 15.39
N ALA A 37 -3.84 9.64 16.55
CA ALA A 37 -2.66 10.50 16.64
C ALA A 37 -1.37 9.78 16.21
N LEU A 38 -1.23 8.51 16.56
CA LEU A 38 -0.10 7.68 16.13
C LEU A 38 -0.18 7.38 14.64
N LEU A 39 -1.36 7.08 14.09
CA LEU A 39 -1.53 6.89 12.64
C LEU A 39 -1.15 8.14 11.85
N THR A 40 -1.60 9.32 12.28
CA THR A 40 -1.22 10.59 11.65
C THR A 40 0.29 10.80 11.69
N ALA A 41 0.91 10.64 12.87
CA ALA A 41 2.34 10.84 13.03
C ALA A 41 3.18 9.89 12.17
N GLU A 42 2.79 8.62 12.05
CA GLU A 42 3.48 7.63 11.22
C GLU A 42 3.28 7.92 9.73
N LEU A 43 2.07 8.30 9.29
CA LEU A 43 1.81 8.71 7.91
C LEU A 43 2.66 9.92 7.53
N GLU A 44 2.78 10.91 8.41
CA GLU A 44 3.64 12.07 8.20
C GLU A 44 5.13 11.69 8.15
N ALA A 45 5.59 10.85 9.07
CA ALA A 45 6.98 10.39 9.12
C ALA A 45 7.39 9.60 7.87
N LEU A 46 6.46 8.83 7.30
CA LEU A 46 6.66 8.09 6.06
C LEU A 46 6.49 8.95 4.80
N GLU A 47 6.07 10.21 4.94
CA GLU A 47 5.61 11.07 3.83
C GLU A 47 4.54 10.36 2.97
N ALA A 48 3.69 9.57 3.62
CA ALA A 48 2.71 8.72 2.96
C ALA A 48 1.55 9.54 2.38
N GLN A 49 1.07 9.15 1.20
CA GLN A 49 -0.12 9.71 0.58
C GLN A 49 -1.11 8.61 0.24
N LEU A 50 -2.36 8.82 0.65
CA LEU A 50 -3.45 7.88 0.50
C LEU A 50 -4.52 8.43 -0.45
N PHE A 51 -5.17 7.51 -1.15
CA PHE A 51 -6.20 7.79 -2.13
C PHE A 51 -7.35 6.79 -1.98
N SER A 52 -8.57 7.25 -2.19
CA SER A 52 -9.75 6.40 -2.25
C SER A 52 -10.21 6.18 -3.70
N ALA A 53 -10.77 5.00 -3.97
CA ALA A 53 -11.51 4.67 -5.18
C ALA A 53 -12.69 3.78 -4.79
N GLY A 54 -13.86 4.38 -4.57
CA GLY A 54 -14.98 3.71 -3.93
C GLY A 54 -14.59 3.23 -2.53
N GLU A 55 -14.74 1.93 -2.26
CA GLU A 55 -14.37 1.30 -0.99
C GLU A 55 -12.90 0.85 -0.93
N THR A 56 -12.15 1.03 -2.03
CA THR A 56 -10.73 0.65 -2.06
C THR A 56 -9.86 1.82 -1.62
N LEU A 57 -8.94 1.52 -0.70
CA LEU A 57 -7.88 2.43 -0.30
C LEU A 57 -6.58 1.98 -0.96
N VAL A 58 -5.91 2.91 -1.63
CA VAL A 58 -4.56 2.73 -2.16
C VAL A 58 -3.65 3.84 -1.66
N GLY A 59 -2.35 3.58 -1.55
CA GLY A 59 -1.45 4.57 -1.02
C GLY A 59 0.00 4.26 -1.33
N PHE A 60 0.85 5.26 -1.13
CA PHE A 60 2.28 5.10 -1.30
C PHE A 60 3.08 5.89 -0.26
N ALA A 61 4.32 5.47 -0.05
CA ALA A 61 5.35 6.22 0.65
C ALA A 61 6.64 6.20 -0.19
N PRO A 62 7.35 7.32 -0.36
CA PRO A 62 8.62 7.34 -1.08
C PRO A 62 9.69 6.52 -0.34
N ASN A 63 10.62 5.90 -1.07
CA ASN A 63 11.82 5.35 -0.45
C ASN A 63 12.90 6.44 -0.35
N ALA A 64 13.24 6.84 0.88
CA ALA A 64 14.25 7.86 1.15
C ALA A 64 15.66 7.50 0.61
N ASP A 65 15.99 6.20 0.55
CA ASP A 65 17.28 5.72 0.07
C ASP A 65 17.31 5.51 -1.45
N GLN A 66 16.14 5.44 -2.10
CA GLN A 66 16.00 5.16 -3.53
C GLN A 66 14.96 6.09 -4.17
N PRO A 67 15.38 7.25 -4.72
CA PRO A 67 14.46 8.33 -5.14
C PRO A 67 13.45 7.98 -6.25
N ARG A 68 13.62 6.85 -6.95
CA ARG A 68 12.68 6.37 -7.98
C ARG A 68 11.89 5.15 -7.55
N GLN A 69 11.99 4.77 -6.28
CA GLN A 69 11.25 3.67 -5.69
C GLN A 69 10.20 4.21 -4.72
N ALA A 70 9.01 3.60 -4.75
CA ALA A 70 7.96 3.86 -3.78
C ALA A 70 7.48 2.54 -3.16
N TYR A 71 7.17 2.57 -1.86
CA TYR A 71 6.36 1.56 -1.22
C TYR A 71 4.90 1.83 -1.56
N VAL A 72 4.16 0.80 -1.94
CA VAL A 72 2.75 0.91 -2.33
C VAL A 72 1.90 -0.07 -1.54
N ALA A 73 0.66 0.30 -1.27
CA ALA A 73 -0.31 -0.51 -0.55
C ALA A 73 -1.70 -0.41 -1.19
N SER A 74 -2.49 -1.47 -1.03
CA SER A 74 -3.89 -1.58 -1.45
C SER A 74 -4.65 -2.41 -0.43
N THR A 75 -5.92 -2.09 -0.20
CA THR A 75 -6.83 -2.91 0.62
C THR A 75 -7.61 -3.94 -0.19
N SER A 76 -7.59 -3.85 -1.53
CA SER A 76 -8.44 -4.64 -2.43
C SER A 76 -7.64 -5.55 -3.37
N ALA A 77 -8.28 -6.66 -3.78
CA ALA A 77 -7.81 -7.53 -4.85
C ALA A 77 -8.09 -6.97 -6.26
N ASP A 78 -8.95 -5.95 -6.37
CA ASP A 78 -9.22 -5.28 -7.64
C ASP A 78 -7.95 -4.55 -8.12
N PRO A 79 -7.40 -4.90 -9.30
CA PRO A 79 -6.20 -4.24 -9.81
C PRO A 79 -6.45 -2.80 -10.26
N GLU A 80 -7.68 -2.39 -10.59
CA GLU A 80 -7.91 -1.10 -11.25
C GLU A 80 -7.50 0.13 -10.41
N PRO A 81 -7.88 0.25 -9.12
CA PRO A 81 -7.39 1.34 -8.27
C PRO A 81 -5.85 1.37 -8.14
N LEU A 82 -5.24 0.19 -8.05
CA LEU A 82 -3.79 0.07 -7.95
C LEU A 82 -3.12 0.53 -9.26
N ARG A 83 -3.63 0.11 -10.43
CA ARG A 83 -3.12 0.59 -11.73
C ARG A 83 -3.18 2.11 -11.85
N ALA A 84 -4.29 2.73 -11.44
CA ALA A 84 -4.42 4.18 -11.45
C ALA A 84 -3.37 4.87 -10.56
N LEU A 85 -3.10 4.31 -9.37
CA LEU A 85 -2.02 4.81 -8.49
C LEU A 85 -0.64 4.66 -9.16
N LEU A 86 -0.33 3.51 -9.75
CA LEU A 86 0.96 3.27 -10.40
C LEU A 86 1.19 4.19 -11.61
N GLU A 87 0.14 4.46 -12.38
CA GLU A 87 0.17 5.43 -13.47
C GLU A 87 0.44 6.85 -12.94
N PHE A 88 -0.24 7.25 -11.86
CA PHE A 88 0.02 8.53 -11.20
C PHE A 88 1.48 8.65 -10.74
N LEU A 89 2.00 7.62 -10.06
CA LEU A 89 3.37 7.61 -9.56
C LEU A 89 4.41 7.65 -10.69
N THR A 90 4.18 6.89 -11.76
CA THR A 90 5.07 6.89 -12.92
C THR A 90 5.08 8.24 -13.61
N THR A 91 3.90 8.84 -13.79
CA THR A 91 3.71 10.06 -14.60
C THR A 91 4.14 11.31 -13.85
N TYR A 92 3.72 11.44 -12.59
CA TYR A 92 3.88 12.68 -11.82
C TYR A 92 5.00 12.61 -10.79
N GLN A 93 5.22 11.44 -10.17
CA GLN A 93 6.30 11.24 -9.19
C GLN A 93 7.58 10.66 -9.81
N ARG A 94 7.53 10.25 -11.09
CA ARG A 94 8.66 9.67 -11.84
C ARG A 94 9.24 8.41 -11.17
N CYS A 95 8.42 7.69 -10.40
CA CYS A 95 8.80 6.40 -9.85
C CYS A 95 8.94 5.37 -10.98
N THR A 96 9.96 4.53 -10.90
CA THR A 96 10.22 3.45 -11.87
C THR A 96 10.10 2.06 -11.24
N THR A 97 10.10 1.99 -9.91
CA THR A 97 10.06 0.74 -9.16
C THR A 97 9.10 0.88 -7.99
N PHE A 98 8.36 -0.19 -7.74
CA PHE A 98 7.34 -0.23 -6.70
C PHE A 98 7.57 -1.45 -5.82
N VAL A 99 7.46 -1.28 -4.51
CA VAL A 99 7.59 -2.36 -3.54
C VAL A 99 6.29 -2.46 -2.75
N ALA A 100 5.73 -3.65 -2.66
CA ALA A 100 4.60 -3.92 -1.79
C ALA A 100 4.99 -4.97 -0.75
N MET A 101 4.66 -4.68 0.50
CA MET A 101 4.83 -5.60 1.63
C MET A 101 3.44 -6.00 2.09
N VAL A 102 3.06 -7.24 1.80
CA VAL A 102 1.69 -7.72 1.96
C VAL A 102 1.69 -8.87 2.96
N PRO A 103 0.88 -8.83 4.03
CA PRO A 103 0.75 -9.96 4.94
C PRO A 103 0.34 -11.23 4.20
N ASP A 104 0.90 -12.38 4.57
CA ASP A 104 0.51 -13.65 3.97
C ASP A 104 -1.01 -13.91 4.18
N GLY A 105 -1.69 -14.36 3.14
CA GLY A 105 -3.14 -14.53 3.11
C GLY A 105 -3.98 -13.25 2.92
N ALA A 106 -3.38 -12.06 2.83
CA ALA A 106 -4.13 -10.84 2.58
C ALA A 106 -4.72 -10.80 1.15
N VAL A 107 -5.98 -10.38 1.05
CA VAL A 107 -6.76 -10.34 -0.22
C VAL A 107 -6.07 -9.47 -1.29
N ALA A 108 -5.39 -8.39 -0.87
CA ALA A 108 -4.70 -7.47 -1.77
C ALA A 108 -3.57 -8.11 -2.60
N ALA A 109 -3.01 -9.25 -2.18
CA ALA A 109 -1.93 -9.93 -2.89
C ALA A 109 -2.29 -10.26 -4.36
N ALA A 110 -3.55 -10.60 -4.62
CA ALA A 110 -4.05 -10.87 -5.97
C ALA A 110 -4.00 -9.62 -6.87
N GLY A 111 -4.32 -8.44 -6.33
CA GLY A 111 -4.28 -7.18 -7.07
C GLY A 111 -2.87 -6.81 -7.52
N PHE A 112 -1.86 -7.01 -6.67
CA PHE A 112 -0.45 -6.80 -7.03
C PHE A 112 0.00 -7.73 -8.15
N THR A 113 -0.33 -9.02 -8.05
CA THR A 113 0.01 -10.01 -9.08
C THR A 113 -0.64 -9.65 -10.42
N ALA A 114 -1.91 -9.22 -10.41
CA ALA A 114 -2.63 -8.76 -11.60
C ALA A 114 -2.10 -7.44 -12.19
N CYS A 115 -1.34 -6.66 -11.41
CA CYS A 115 -0.61 -5.47 -11.87
C CYS A 115 0.82 -5.76 -12.32
N GLY A 116 1.21 -7.04 -12.48
CA GLY A 116 2.53 -7.43 -12.96
C GLY A 116 3.64 -7.29 -11.93
N PHE A 117 3.30 -7.33 -10.63
CA PHE A 117 4.30 -7.46 -9.57
C PHE A 117 4.76 -8.91 -9.47
N GLU A 118 6.04 -9.10 -9.21
CA GLU A 118 6.64 -10.40 -8.95
C GLU A 118 6.90 -10.53 -7.45
N GLN A 119 6.55 -11.68 -6.86
CA GLN A 119 6.94 -12.00 -5.49
C GLN A 119 8.43 -12.35 -5.47
N VAL A 120 9.24 -11.52 -4.81
CA VAL A 120 10.70 -11.67 -4.78
C VAL A 120 11.22 -12.26 -3.47
N GLY A 121 10.38 -12.30 -2.43
CA GLY A 121 10.80 -12.83 -1.14
C GLY A 121 9.67 -12.91 -0.11
N VAL A 122 10.04 -13.45 1.04
CA VAL A 122 9.21 -13.53 2.24
C VAL A 122 10.05 -13.06 3.41
N LEU A 123 9.48 -12.18 4.24
CA LEU A 123 10.03 -11.78 5.53
C LEU A 123 9.34 -12.66 6.59
N PRO A 124 10.02 -13.71 7.10
CA PRO A 124 9.39 -14.64 8.03
C PRO A 124 9.18 -13.98 9.38
N ARG A 125 8.02 -14.21 9.99
CA ARG A 125 7.65 -13.72 11.34
C ARG A 125 7.94 -12.23 11.51
N HIS A 126 7.66 -11.45 10.49
CA HIS A 126 8.05 -10.04 10.43
C HIS A 126 7.02 -9.13 11.10
N ARG A 127 5.76 -9.57 11.17
CA ARG A 127 4.66 -8.79 11.73
C ARG A 127 3.99 -9.53 12.88
N TRP A 128 3.72 -8.84 13.98
CA TRP A 128 2.90 -9.38 15.07
C TRP A 128 1.43 -8.96 14.89
N GLN A 129 0.51 -9.93 14.83
CA GLN A 129 -0.93 -9.69 14.71
C GLN A 129 -1.71 -10.85 15.35
N ASN A 130 -2.85 -10.54 16.00
CA ASN A 130 -3.74 -11.55 16.59
C ASN A 130 -3.02 -12.55 17.52
N TYR A 131 -2.06 -12.05 18.30
CA TYR A 131 -1.21 -12.85 19.21
C TYR A 131 -0.31 -13.87 18.51
N ASP A 132 -0.04 -13.71 17.22
CA ASP A 132 0.87 -14.55 16.46
C ASP A 132 1.80 -13.73 15.55
N TRP A 133 2.91 -14.34 15.15
CA TRP A 133 3.82 -13.77 14.15
C TRP A 133 3.38 -14.22 12.75
N GLN A 134 3.16 -13.25 11.88
CA GLN A 134 2.82 -13.46 10.49
C GLN A 134 4.00 -13.16 9.57
N ASP A 135 4.06 -13.93 8.49
CA ASP A 135 4.98 -13.72 7.39
C ASP A 135 4.48 -12.56 6.51
N VAL A 136 5.42 -11.81 5.94
CA VAL A 136 5.13 -10.71 5.02
C VAL A 136 5.75 -11.03 3.67
N LEU A 137 4.92 -11.08 2.64
CA LEU A 137 5.32 -11.30 1.26
C LEU A 137 5.83 -9.98 0.66
N VAL A 138 6.97 -10.05 -0.03
CA VAL A 138 7.57 -8.88 -0.69
C VAL A 138 7.38 -9.01 -2.19
N TYR A 139 6.65 -8.04 -2.75
CA TYR A 139 6.35 -7.91 -4.17
C TYR A 139 7.09 -6.72 -4.76
N VAL A 140 7.62 -6.88 -5.97
CA VAL A 140 8.29 -5.80 -6.71
C VAL A 140 7.67 -5.65 -8.09
N GLY A 141 7.27 -4.43 -8.42
CA GLY A 141 6.78 -4.02 -9.73
C GLY A 141 7.72 -3.02 -10.39
N ARG A 142 7.71 -2.98 -11.72
CA ARG A 142 8.44 -1.98 -12.52
C ARG A 142 7.46 -1.22 -13.42
N ALA A 143 7.72 0.05 -13.65
CA ALA A 143 6.84 0.89 -14.48
C ALA A 143 6.57 0.30 -15.88
N ASP A 144 7.53 -0.42 -16.45
CA ASP A 144 7.37 -1.05 -17.77
C ASP A 144 6.50 -2.32 -17.73
N SER A 145 6.50 -3.06 -16.61
CA SER A 145 5.70 -4.29 -16.44
C SER A 145 4.27 -4.00 -16.00
N CYS A 146 4.02 -2.86 -15.34
CA CYS A 146 2.71 -2.48 -14.82
C CYS A 146 1.78 -1.80 -15.85
N ARG A 147 2.20 -1.68 -17.11
CA ARG A 147 1.41 -1.09 -18.23
C ARG A 147 0.67 -2.12 -19.07
N SER A 148 0.85 -3.41 -18.79
CA SER A 148 0.22 -4.53 -19.51
C SER A 148 -1.16 -4.87 -18.94
#